data_AF-A0A519CR94-F1
#
_entry.id   AF-A0A519CR94-F1
#
_cell.length_a   1.000
_cell.length_b   1.000
_cell.length_c   1.000
_cell.angle_alpha   90.00
_cell.angle_beta   90.00
_cell.angle_gamma   90.00
#
_symmetry.space_group_name_H-M   'P 1'
#
loop_
_entity.id
_entity.type
_entity.pdbx_description
1 polymer ?
#
loop_
_entity_poly.entity_id
_entity_poly.type
_entity_poly.pdbx_seq_one_letter_code
_entity_poly.pdbx_strand_id
1 'polypeptide(L)'
;PKYYDVDNDNDGVPDAEDWDDDNNGISDIAQEQMPNCFWGEEQMPWDNDNDGIVDWMDDDWDADGLNNTVELAISLTQAFDHDNDGIRDDIDLDDDQDGMHDVDEVLLWPTRFDRNSTNPWDHDDFGSGEGIANPLDPGTGPDAVDNDDDNDTREDPDFDHLENTFTSDSCYGGAESSDWDHDNDCVLDEDDKAPTFITMNVPNNLWIDARSPGTNGKRCCFASTSYY
;
A
#
# COMPACT_ATOMS: atom_id res chain seq x y z
N PRO A 1 6.87 8.81 9.79
CA PRO A 1 7.73 8.78 8.58
C PRO A 1 6.96 9.24 7.31
N LYS A 2 7.68 9.64 6.26
CA LYS A 2 7.07 9.89 4.93
C LYS A 2 7.17 8.65 4.02
N TYR A 3 8.07 7.74 4.36
CA TYR A 3 8.33 6.48 3.69
C TYR A 3 8.34 5.43 4.79
N TYR A 4 7.86 4.23 4.50
CA TYR A 4 8.12 3.06 5.33
C TYR A 4 9.64 2.86 5.43
N ASP A 5 10.18 2.86 6.64
CA ASP A 5 11.58 2.55 6.97
C ASP A 5 11.55 1.59 8.16
N VAL A 6 12.55 0.71 8.30
CA VAL A 6 12.62 -0.29 9.40
C VAL A 6 13.52 0.18 10.56
N ASP A 7 14.02 1.41 10.46
CA ASP A 7 14.91 2.14 11.39
C ASP A 7 14.70 3.64 11.12
N ASN A 8 13.49 4.14 11.38
CA ASN A 8 12.98 5.43 10.91
C ASN A 8 13.83 6.63 11.38
N ASP A 9 14.43 6.57 12.56
CA ASP A 9 15.35 7.61 13.03
C ASP A 9 16.84 7.34 12.72
N ASN A 10 17.14 6.18 12.15
CA ASN A 10 18.46 5.70 11.75
C ASN A 10 19.45 5.66 12.93
N ASP A 11 18.98 5.32 14.13
CA ASP A 11 19.81 5.18 15.33
C ASP A 11 20.48 3.80 15.44
N GLY A 12 20.02 2.84 14.62
CA GLY A 12 20.55 1.49 14.52
C GLY A 12 19.90 0.49 15.48
N VAL A 13 18.80 0.88 16.13
CA VAL A 13 17.79 0.01 16.71
C VAL A 13 16.64 -0.08 15.69
N PRO A 14 16.27 -1.28 15.21
CA PRO A 14 15.10 -1.41 14.35
C PRO A 14 13.83 -0.94 15.07
N ASP A 15 12.88 -0.35 14.34
CA ASP A 15 11.66 0.25 14.92
C ASP A 15 10.91 -0.74 15.83
N ALA A 16 10.77 -2.00 15.40
CA ALA A 16 10.19 -3.09 16.19
C ALA A 16 10.86 -3.34 17.58
N GLU A 17 12.08 -2.85 17.79
CA GLU A 17 12.84 -2.95 19.04
C GLU A 17 13.20 -1.59 19.66
N ASP A 18 12.85 -0.50 19.00
CA ASP A 18 12.99 0.86 19.52
C ASP A 18 11.83 1.17 20.48
N TRP A 19 12.07 2.14 21.36
CA TRP A 19 11.09 2.67 22.29
C TRP A 19 10.47 3.98 21.79
N ASP A 20 11.13 4.65 20.83
CA ASP A 20 10.76 5.95 20.26
C ASP A 20 11.31 6.05 18.83
N ASP A 21 10.61 5.44 17.86
CA ASP A 21 11.02 5.22 16.44
C ASP A 21 11.41 6.51 15.69
N ASP A 22 10.97 7.69 16.15
CA ASP A 22 11.29 8.99 15.56
C ASP A 22 12.16 9.89 16.47
N ASN A 23 12.59 9.35 17.61
CA ASN A 23 13.42 9.97 18.64
C ASN A 23 12.88 11.35 19.09
N ASN A 24 11.55 11.53 19.12
CA ASN A 24 10.90 12.81 19.48
C ASN A 24 10.72 12.99 21.01
N GLY A 25 10.99 11.96 21.80
CA GLY A 25 10.91 11.92 23.25
C GLY A 25 9.57 11.42 23.81
N ILE A 26 8.71 10.83 22.98
CA ILE A 26 7.44 10.19 23.35
C ILE A 26 7.57 8.73 22.90
N SER A 27 7.12 7.78 23.73
CA SER A 27 7.20 6.37 23.34
C SER A 27 6.18 6.02 22.28
N ASP A 28 6.48 5.03 21.44
CA ASP A 28 5.56 4.56 20.39
C ASP A 28 4.23 4.09 20.99
N ILE A 29 4.25 3.29 22.07
CA ILE A 29 3.06 2.89 22.85
C ILE A 29 2.16 4.10 23.28
N ALA A 30 2.76 5.27 23.49
CA ALA A 30 2.02 6.47 23.86
C ALA A 30 1.56 7.26 22.64
N GLN A 31 2.33 7.25 21.56
CA GLN A 31 1.99 7.82 20.26
C GLN A 31 0.81 7.06 19.64
N GLU A 32 0.85 5.74 19.70
CA GLU A 32 -0.20 4.84 19.26
C GLU A 32 -1.59 5.21 19.84
N GLN A 33 -1.63 5.69 21.09
CA GLN A 33 -2.88 6.09 21.75
C GLN A 33 -3.38 7.48 21.33
N MET A 34 -2.63 8.20 20.49
CA MET A 34 -2.97 9.53 20.01
C MET A 34 -3.59 9.45 18.61
N PRO A 35 -4.76 10.07 18.38
CA PRO A 35 -5.36 10.14 17.06
C PRO A 35 -4.42 10.83 16.05
N ASN A 36 -4.22 10.19 14.89
CA ASN A 36 -3.29 10.63 13.83
C ASN A 36 -1.80 10.58 14.20
N CYS A 37 -1.42 9.75 15.19
CA CYS A 37 -0.03 9.34 15.36
C CYS A 37 0.18 8.01 14.65
N PHE A 38 1.42 7.81 14.22
CA PHE A 38 1.92 6.71 13.41
C PHE A 38 1.39 5.34 13.88
N TRP A 39 0.73 4.63 12.97
CA TRP A 39 0.35 3.21 13.01
C TRP A 39 0.44 2.74 11.55
N GLY A 40 1.12 1.64 11.27
CA GLY A 40 1.36 1.16 9.91
C GLY A 40 2.85 0.98 9.55
N GLU A 41 3.71 0.75 10.54
CA GLU A 41 5.05 0.14 10.33
C GLU A 41 5.09 -1.16 11.16
N GLU A 42 6.07 -2.05 10.94
CA GLU A 42 6.37 -3.22 11.80
C GLU A 42 6.62 -2.77 13.26
N GLN A 43 5.55 -2.41 13.98
CA GLN A 43 5.59 -1.89 15.34
C GLN A 43 6.03 -2.99 16.32
N MET A 44 5.81 -4.24 15.94
CA MET A 44 6.07 -5.40 16.77
C MET A 44 6.84 -6.45 15.96
N PRO A 45 7.89 -7.08 16.54
CA PRO A 45 8.47 -8.25 15.93
C PRO A 45 7.43 -9.37 15.90
N TRP A 46 7.25 -10.02 14.75
CA TRP A 46 6.30 -11.12 14.55
C TRP A 46 4.84 -10.67 14.66
N ASP A 47 4.48 -9.68 13.86
CA ASP A 47 3.15 -9.11 13.67
C ASP A 47 3.03 -8.94 12.15
N ASN A 48 2.64 -10.03 11.48
CA ASN A 48 2.86 -10.20 10.04
C ASN A 48 1.89 -9.37 9.18
N ASP A 49 0.73 -8.99 9.72
CA ASP A 49 -0.31 -8.15 9.12
C ASP A 49 -0.37 -6.73 9.71
N ASN A 50 0.49 -6.42 10.69
CA ASN A 50 0.55 -5.15 11.42
C ASN A 50 -0.80 -4.69 12.03
N ASP A 51 -1.67 -5.60 12.44
CA ASP A 51 -2.95 -5.26 13.09
C ASP A 51 -2.76 -4.83 14.58
N GLY A 52 -1.54 -5.00 15.10
CA GLY A 52 -1.15 -4.72 16.48
C GLY A 52 -1.23 -5.93 17.42
N ILE A 53 -1.51 -7.12 16.88
CA ILE A 53 -1.57 -8.40 17.57
C ILE A 53 -0.49 -9.32 16.99
N VAL A 54 0.62 -9.44 17.72
CA VAL A 54 1.69 -10.38 17.39
C VAL A 54 1.20 -11.82 17.08
N ASP A 55 1.79 -12.48 16.09
CA ASP A 55 1.43 -13.79 15.53
C ASP A 55 1.11 -14.85 16.58
N TRP A 56 1.85 -14.91 17.69
CA TRP A 56 1.60 -15.94 18.72
C TRP A 56 0.34 -15.67 19.57
N MET A 57 -0.26 -14.49 19.43
CA MET A 57 -1.54 -14.07 20.00
C MET A 57 -2.64 -13.93 18.93
N ASP A 58 -2.27 -13.89 17.65
CA ASP A 58 -3.20 -13.88 16.53
C ASP A 58 -3.67 -15.27 16.10
N ASP A 59 -4.87 -15.32 15.52
CA ASP A 59 -5.46 -16.45 14.83
C ASP A 59 -5.60 -16.30 13.32
N ASP A 60 -5.13 -15.21 12.74
CA ASP A 60 -4.96 -14.88 11.31
C ASP A 60 -3.62 -14.10 11.17
N TRP A 61 -2.65 -14.51 10.35
CA TRP A 61 -1.28 -13.93 10.43
C TRP A 61 -0.98 -12.91 9.35
N ASP A 62 -1.63 -13.07 8.23
CA ASP A 62 -1.57 -12.25 7.05
C ASP A 62 -2.87 -11.48 6.83
N ALA A 63 -3.92 -11.72 7.64
CA ALA A 63 -5.17 -10.99 7.57
C ALA A 63 -5.83 -11.14 6.20
N ASP A 64 -5.98 -12.39 5.73
CA ASP A 64 -6.72 -12.78 4.53
C ASP A 64 -8.17 -13.24 4.83
N GLY A 65 -8.59 -13.11 6.11
CA GLY A 65 -9.90 -13.54 6.60
C GLY A 65 -9.99 -15.05 6.89
N LEU A 66 -8.94 -15.83 6.63
CA LEU A 66 -8.85 -17.25 6.91
C LEU A 66 -7.99 -17.52 8.14
N ASN A 67 -8.59 -18.20 9.11
CA ASN A 67 -7.84 -18.57 10.30
C ASN A 67 -6.64 -19.48 9.99
N ASN A 68 -5.47 -19.13 10.52
CA ASN A 68 -4.22 -19.90 10.59
C ASN A 68 -4.39 -21.42 10.69
N THR A 69 -5.36 -21.89 11.50
CA THR A 69 -5.59 -23.32 11.70
C THR A 69 -6.08 -24.03 10.42
N VAL A 70 -6.85 -23.33 9.58
CA VAL A 70 -7.39 -23.81 8.32
C VAL A 70 -6.31 -23.84 7.25
N GLU A 71 -5.55 -22.76 7.15
CA GLU A 71 -4.54 -22.55 6.13
C GLU A 71 -3.31 -23.44 6.33
N LEU A 72 -2.80 -23.53 7.57
CA LEU A 72 -1.69 -24.43 7.92
C LEU A 72 -2.02 -25.91 7.69
N ALA A 73 -3.30 -26.26 7.52
CA ALA A 73 -3.71 -27.61 7.13
C ALA A 73 -3.52 -27.89 5.62
N ILE A 74 -3.44 -26.84 4.80
CA ILE A 74 -3.24 -26.87 3.36
C ILE A 74 -1.76 -26.66 3.03
N SER A 75 -1.15 -25.57 3.51
CA SER A 75 0.26 -25.22 3.26
C SER A 75 0.85 -24.38 4.41
N LEU A 76 2.18 -24.34 4.52
CA LEU A 76 2.85 -23.36 5.40
C LEU A 76 2.92 -21.97 4.78
N THR A 77 2.68 -21.89 3.47
CA THR A 77 2.70 -20.63 2.72
C THR A 77 1.45 -19.81 3.00
N GLN A 78 0.29 -20.46 3.06
CA GLN A 78 -0.99 -19.77 3.04
C GLN A 78 -1.16 -18.77 4.19
N ALA A 79 -0.70 -19.09 5.40
CA ALA A 79 -0.80 -18.18 6.56
C ALA A 79 0.19 -16.99 6.52
N PHE A 80 0.66 -16.62 5.32
CA PHE A 80 1.67 -15.60 5.00
C PHE A 80 1.57 -15.24 3.49
N ASP A 81 0.36 -15.31 2.93
CA ASP A 81 0.00 -15.24 1.50
C ASP A 81 -1.35 -14.48 1.42
N HIS A 82 -1.29 -13.18 1.70
CA HIS A 82 -2.43 -12.29 1.90
C HIS A 82 -3.45 -12.40 0.76
N ASP A 83 -2.98 -12.35 -0.48
CA ASP A 83 -3.81 -12.43 -1.68
C ASP A 83 -4.17 -13.87 -2.13
N ASN A 84 -3.68 -14.87 -1.40
CA ASN A 84 -3.89 -16.30 -1.65
C ASN A 84 -3.44 -16.79 -3.05
N ASP A 85 -2.47 -16.14 -3.70
CA ASP A 85 -1.97 -16.55 -5.02
C ASP A 85 -1.03 -17.78 -4.95
N GLY A 86 -0.53 -18.11 -3.75
CA GLY A 86 0.37 -19.22 -3.47
C GLY A 86 1.85 -18.86 -3.42
N ILE A 87 2.17 -17.57 -3.49
CA ILE A 87 3.47 -16.97 -3.18
C ILE A 87 3.42 -16.55 -1.70
N ARG A 88 4.47 -15.94 -1.16
CA ARG A 88 4.43 -15.44 0.22
C ARG A 88 4.69 -13.97 0.14
N ASP A 89 4.09 -13.19 1.02
CA ASP A 89 4.22 -11.73 1.03
C ASP A 89 5.71 -11.29 1.03
N ASP A 90 6.57 -12.05 1.73
CA ASP A 90 8.02 -11.77 1.78
C ASP A 90 8.77 -11.88 0.44
N ILE A 91 8.13 -12.42 -0.60
CA ILE A 91 8.67 -12.61 -1.95
C ILE A 91 7.68 -12.28 -3.06
N ASP A 92 6.43 -11.95 -2.74
CA ASP A 92 5.50 -11.40 -3.70
C ASP A 92 5.94 -9.99 -4.13
N LEU A 93 5.27 -9.45 -5.12
CA LEU A 93 5.53 -8.14 -5.65
C LEU A 93 4.34 -7.20 -5.51
N ASP A 94 3.16 -7.68 -5.15
CA ASP A 94 1.86 -7.01 -5.19
C ASP A 94 0.95 -7.78 -4.20
N ASP A 95 1.19 -7.60 -2.89
CA ASP A 95 0.65 -8.43 -1.79
C ASP A 95 -0.89 -8.34 -1.64
N ASP A 96 -1.54 -7.29 -2.14
CA ASP A 96 -3.01 -7.09 -2.14
C ASP A 96 -3.66 -7.15 -3.53
N GLN A 97 -2.87 -7.32 -4.59
CA GLN A 97 -3.33 -7.32 -5.98
C GLN A 97 -4.13 -6.06 -6.42
N ASP A 98 -3.91 -4.90 -5.78
CA ASP A 98 -4.54 -3.61 -6.15
C ASP A 98 -4.06 -3.08 -7.52
N GLY A 99 -3.03 -3.73 -8.04
CA GLY A 99 -2.39 -3.36 -9.27
C GLY A 99 -1.22 -2.38 -9.07
N MET A 100 -0.58 -2.41 -7.93
CA MET A 100 0.61 -1.66 -7.61
C MET A 100 1.56 -2.50 -6.78
N HIS A 101 2.84 -2.46 -7.15
CA HIS A 101 3.80 -3.27 -6.41
C HIS A 101 4.11 -2.65 -5.04
N ASP A 102 4.30 -3.46 -4.00
CA ASP A 102 4.63 -3.07 -2.61
C ASP A 102 5.81 -2.08 -2.54
N VAL A 103 6.80 -2.27 -3.42
CA VAL A 103 7.95 -1.37 -3.50
C VAL A 103 7.58 0.04 -3.96
N ASP A 104 6.59 0.17 -4.84
CA ASP A 104 6.11 1.44 -5.39
C ASP A 104 5.09 2.11 -4.43
N GLU A 105 4.32 1.32 -3.73
CA GLU A 105 3.45 1.74 -2.62
C GLU A 105 4.23 2.42 -1.50
N VAL A 106 5.24 1.72 -0.99
CA VAL A 106 6.11 2.20 0.09
C VAL A 106 6.94 3.43 -0.33
N LEU A 107 7.50 3.42 -1.55
CA LEU A 107 8.56 4.37 -1.93
C LEU A 107 8.15 5.35 -3.04
N LEU A 108 7.45 4.87 -4.07
CA LEU A 108 7.18 5.67 -5.27
C LEU A 108 6.07 6.70 -5.03
N TRP A 109 5.00 6.37 -4.32
CA TRP A 109 3.92 7.31 -4.03
C TRP A 109 4.36 8.52 -3.20
N PRO A 110 5.02 8.34 -2.06
CA PRO A 110 5.44 9.49 -1.28
C PRO A 110 6.52 10.33 -1.99
N THR A 111 7.41 9.70 -2.77
CA THR A 111 8.45 10.44 -3.51
C THR A 111 7.87 11.23 -4.69
N ARG A 112 6.88 10.68 -5.39
CA ARG A 112 6.37 11.21 -6.67
C ARG A 112 5.18 12.15 -6.50
N PHE A 113 4.27 11.83 -5.60
CA PHE A 113 2.98 12.52 -5.47
C PHE A 113 2.86 13.38 -4.20
N ASP A 114 3.86 13.34 -3.31
CA ASP A 114 3.84 14.07 -2.04
C ASP A 114 2.62 13.71 -1.16
N ARG A 115 2.26 12.42 -1.21
CA ARG A 115 1.27 11.76 -0.37
C ARG A 115 1.97 10.86 0.65
N ASN A 116 1.19 10.24 1.54
CA ASN A 116 1.71 9.20 2.41
C ASN A 116 2.03 7.95 1.59
N SER A 117 2.80 7.03 2.16
CA SER A 117 2.89 5.66 1.65
C SER A 117 1.53 4.99 1.78
N THR A 118 1.30 4.01 0.92
CA THR A 118 0.13 3.14 0.96
C THR A 118 0.47 1.89 1.77
N ASN A 119 -0.56 1.21 2.25
CA ASN A 119 -0.42 -0.06 2.94
C ASN A 119 -0.46 -1.19 1.90
N PRO A 120 0.57 -2.04 1.76
CA PRO A 120 0.62 -3.11 0.75
C PRO A 120 -0.39 -4.25 0.92
N TRP A 121 -1.34 -4.10 1.83
CA TRP A 121 -2.36 -5.09 2.20
C TRP A 121 -3.75 -4.46 2.16
N ASP A 122 -3.87 -3.29 1.52
CA ASP A 122 -5.10 -2.49 1.50
C ASP A 122 -5.38 -2.14 0.04
N HIS A 123 -6.26 -2.94 -0.54
CA HIS A 123 -6.56 -2.94 -1.96
C HIS A 123 -7.12 -1.60 -2.48
N ASP A 124 -7.64 -0.73 -1.61
CA ASP A 124 -8.14 0.60 -1.99
C ASP A 124 -7.22 1.79 -1.64
N ASP A 125 -6.12 1.57 -0.91
CA ASP A 125 -5.27 2.67 -0.47
C ASP A 125 -4.34 3.18 -1.57
N PHE A 126 -4.83 4.14 -2.36
CA PHE A 126 -3.98 4.89 -3.31
C PHE A 126 -3.39 6.19 -2.72
N GLY A 127 -3.06 6.17 -1.43
CA GLY A 127 -2.41 7.27 -0.70
C GLY A 127 -3.38 8.37 -0.30
N SER A 128 -4.64 7.99 -0.09
CA SER A 128 -5.71 8.83 0.48
C SER A 128 -5.62 8.96 1.99
N GLY A 129 -4.91 8.02 2.64
CA GLY A 129 -5.02 7.79 4.07
C GLY A 129 -6.22 6.90 4.43
N GLU A 130 -6.58 6.00 3.50
CA GLU A 130 -7.54 4.90 3.70
C GLU A 130 -6.82 3.66 4.27
N GLY A 131 -5.51 3.53 3.99
CA GLY A 131 -4.50 2.62 4.57
C GLY A 131 -4.49 2.34 6.07
N ILE A 132 -5.24 3.10 6.87
CA ILE A 132 -5.24 2.96 8.33
C ILE A 132 -6.63 2.55 8.80
N ALA A 133 -6.71 1.34 9.33
CA ALA A 133 -7.89 0.82 9.99
C ALA A 133 -8.42 1.79 11.04
N ASN A 134 -9.65 2.26 10.84
CA ASN A 134 -10.34 3.16 11.74
C ASN A 134 -11.47 2.42 12.45
N PRO A 135 -11.41 2.20 13.78
CA PRO A 135 -12.49 1.52 14.51
C PRO A 135 -13.86 2.21 14.47
N LEU A 136 -13.94 3.43 13.93
CA LEU A 136 -15.18 4.18 13.73
C LEU A 136 -15.66 4.20 12.26
N ASP A 137 -14.85 3.71 11.34
CA ASP A 137 -15.11 3.65 9.90
C ASP A 137 -14.68 2.28 9.37
N PRO A 138 -15.62 1.35 9.16
CA PRO A 138 -15.26 -0.01 8.77
C PRO A 138 -14.72 -0.11 7.34
N GLY A 139 -14.83 0.94 6.52
CA GLY A 139 -14.30 0.97 5.16
C GLY A 139 -12.92 1.61 5.08
N THR A 140 -12.01 1.19 5.96
CA THR A 140 -10.61 1.63 5.96
C THR A 140 -9.72 0.54 6.53
N GLY A 141 -8.50 0.45 6.03
CA GLY A 141 -7.46 -0.45 6.53
C GLY A 141 -7.25 -1.64 5.61
N PRO A 142 -6.46 -2.65 6.04
CA PRO A 142 -6.23 -3.84 5.24
C PRO A 142 -7.54 -4.58 4.90
N ASP A 143 -7.55 -5.37 3.82
CA ASP A 143 -8.73 -6.07 3.29
C ASP A 143 -9.51 -6.87 4.36
N ALA A 144 -8.82 -7.53 5.31
CA ALA A 144 -9.52 -8.25 6.39
C ALA A 144 -10.22 -7.36 7.45
N VAL A 145 -10.06 -6.04 7.37
CA VAL A 145 -10.64 -5.06 8.29
C VAL A 145 -11.51 -4.05 7.56
N ASP A 146 -11.16 -3.71 6.32
CA ASP A 146 -11.99 -2.96 5.39
C ASP A 146 -13.21 -3.79 4.99
N ASN A 147 -14.34 -3.15 4.80
CA ASN A 147 -15.58 -3.82 4.44
C ASN A 147 -16.02 -3.44 3.03
N ASP A 148 -15.18 -2.78 2.24
CA ASP A 148 -15.40 -2.28 0.89
C ASP A 148 -14.02 -2.19 0.19
N ASP A 149 -13.38 -3.34 -0.03
CA ASP A 149 -11.94 -3.50 -0.33
C ASP A 149 -11.47 -2.84 -1.63
N ASP A 150 -12.36 -2.59 -2.60
CA ASP A 150 -12.04 -1.79 -3.80
C ASP A 150 -12.68 -0.40 -3.79
N ASN A 151 -13.39 0.01 -2.74
CA ASN A 151 -14.09 1.30 -2.64
C ASN A 151 -15.12 1.57 -3.75
N ASP A 152 -15.76 0.54 -4.29
CA ASP A 152 -16.80 0.72 -5.28
C ASP A 152 -18.20 0.99 -4.67
N THR A 153 -18.29 1.04 -3.34
CA THR A 153 -19.48 1.21 -2.49
C THR A 153 -20.31 -0.05 -2.25
N ARG A 154 -19.74 -1.24 -2.49
CA ARG A 154 -20.40 -2.52 -2.31
C ARG A 154 -19.79 -3.27 -1.15
N GLU A 155 -20.33 -2.93 0.02
CA GLU A 155 -19.89 -3.50 1.28
C GLU A 155 -19.85 -5.04 1.28
N ASP A 156 -18.69 -5.61 1.64
CA ASP A 156 -18.50 -7.00 2.02
C ASP A 156 -18.45 -7.19 3.55
N PRO A 157 -19.48 -7.80 4.18
CA PRO A 157 -19.53 -7.95 5.63
C PRO A 157 -18.82 -9.19 6.18
N ASP A 158 -18.33 -10.09 5.32
CA ASP A 158 -17.66 -11.33 5.70
C ASP A 158 -16.18 -11.42 5.36
N PHE A 159 -15.61 -10.35 4.79
CA PHE A 159 -14.20 -10.15 4.50
C PHE A 159 -13.66 -11.28 3.60
N ASP A 160 -14.45 -11.67 2.59
CA ASP A 160 -14.03 -12.62 1.55
C ASP A 160 -13.98 -11.93 0.19
N HIS A 161 -13.28 -12.53 -0.78
CA HIS A 161 -13.05 -11.89 -2.09
C HIS A 161 -14.29 -11.81 -3.00
N LEU A 162 -15.49 -11.71 -2.43
CA LEU A 162 -16.76 -11.74 -3.11
C LEU A 162 -17.71 -10.69 -2.53
N GLU A 163 -18.17 -9.79 -3.40
CA GLU A 163 -19.19 -8.82 -3.05
C GLU A 163 -20.53 -9.50 -2.75
N ASN A 164 -20.83 -9.59 -1.47
CA ASN A 164 -21.96 -10.31 -0.95
C ASN A 164 -23.30 -9.81 -1.52
N THR A 165 -24.08 -10.70 -2.14
CA THR A 165 -25.39 -10.40 -2.79
C THR A 165 -25.36 -9.66 -4.12
N PHE A 166 -24.19 -9.22 -4.61
CA PHE A 166 -24.03 -8.51 -5.88
C PHE A 166 -23.87 -9.50 -7.03
N THR A 167 -25.00 -9.91 -7.61
CA THR A 167 -25.06 -10.94 -8.67
C THR A 167 -25.56 -10.39 -10.01
N SER A 168 -25.68 -9.06 -10.10
CA SER A 168 -26.27 -8.39 -11.26
C SER A 168 -25.28 -8.15 -12.39
N ASP A 169 -23.99 -8.26 -12.11
CA ASP A 169 -22.94 -7.93 -13.05
C ASP A 169 -22.89 -8.97 -14.17
N SER A 170 -22.95 -8.45 -15.40
CA SER A 170 -23.33 -9.25 -16.57
C SER A 170 -22.29 -10.31 -16.92
N CYS A 171 -21.08 -10.21 -16.39
CA CYS A 171 -19.92 -11.03 -16.68
C CYS A 171 -19.74 -12.21 -15.71
N TYR A 172 -20.08 -12.03 -14.43
CA TYR A 172 -20.04 -13.07 -13.40
C TYR A 172 -21.16 -14.10 -13.58
N GLY A 173 -22.08 -13.87 -14.52
CA GLY A 173 -23.04 -14.88 -14.97
C GLY A 173 -24.05 -15.28 -13.89
N GLY A 174 -24.29 -14.38 -12.92
CA GLY A 174 -25.13 -14.61 -11.75
C GLY A 174 -24.41 -15.22 -10.55
N ALA A 175 -23.08 -15.34 -10.59
CA ALA A 175 -22.25 -15.41 -9.40
C ALA A 175 -22.12 -14.02 -8.75
N GLU A 176 -21.64 -13.98 -7.51
CA GLU A 176 -21.20 -12.75 -6.84
C GLU A 176 -20.03 -12.11 -7.62
N SER A 177 -19.98 -10.78 -7.65
CA SER A 177 -18.84 -10.00 -8.18
C SER A 177 -17.62 -10.14 -7.27
N SER A 178 -16.45 -9.83 -7.82
CA SER A 178 -15.24 -9.64 -7.01
C SER A 178 -15.29 -8.26 -6.38
N ASP A 179 -14.82 -8.18 -5.16
CA ASP A 179 -14.38 -6.99 -4.42
C ASP A 179 -13.00 -6.48 -4.86
N TRP A 180 -12.32 -7.17 -5.78
CA TRP A 180 -11.08 -6.74 -6.45
C TRP A 180 -11.35 -6.32 -7.91
N ASP A 181 -12.50 -5.70 -8.14
CA ASP A 181 -12.96 -5.24 -9.46
C ASP A 181 -13.67 -3.90 -9.30
N HIS A 182 -12.90 -2.87 -8.94
CA HIS A 182 -13.38 -1.53 -8.58
C HIS A 182 -14.45 -0.96 -9.53
N ASP A 183 -14.28 -1.15 -10.84
CA ASP A 183 -15.21 -0.62 -11.84
C ASP A 183 -16.24 -1.64 -12.33
N ASN A 184 -16.16 -2.86 -11.80
CA ASN A 184 -17.06 -3.98 -12.00
C ASN A 184 -17.19 -4.34 -13.50
N ASP A 185 -16.07 -4.21 -14.23
CA ASP A 185 -15.95 -4.53 -15.66
C ASP A 185 -15.37 -5.92 -15.95
N CYS A 186 -15.07 -6.64 -14.87
CA CYS A 186 -14.75 -8.07 -14.85
C CYS A 186 -13.35 -8.37 -15.36
N VAL A 187 -12.49 -7.39 -15.17
CA VAL A 187 -11.05 -7.45 -15.20
C VAL A 187 -10.64 -7.05 -13.79
N LEU A 188 -9.90 -7.91 -13.09
CA LEU A 188 -9.44 -7.59 -11.73
C LEU A 188 -8.52 -6.35 -11.78
N ASP A 189 -8.45 -5.62 -10.67
CA ASP A 189 -7.65 -4.39 -10.59
C ASP A 189 -6.17 -4.62 -10.92
N GLU A 190 -5.60 -5.78 -10.54
CA GLU A 190 -4.27 -6.23 -10.96
C GLU A 190 -4.03 -6.16 -12.49
N ASP A 191 -5.08 -6.42 -13.27
CA ASP A 191 -5.08 -6.50 -14.73
C ASP A 191 -5.69 -5.24 -15.40
N ASP A 192 -6.42 -4.39 -14.65
CA ASP A 192 -7.05 -3.14 -15.14
C ASP A 192 -6.30 -1.85 -14.76
N LYS A 193 -4.97 -1.94 -14.59
CA LYS A 193 -4.11 -0.78 -14.31
C LYS A 193 -4.33 0.36 -15.33
N ALA A 194 -4.97 1.45 -14.90
CA ALA A 194 -5.16 2.63 -15.73
C ALA A 194 -3.79 3.19 -16.16
N PRO A 195 -3.50 3.32 -17.47
CA PRO A 195 -2.16 3.67 -17.92
C PRO A 195 -1.76 5.08 -17.44
N THR A 196 -0.81 5.15 -16.51
CA THR A 196 -0.28 6.42 -16.03
C THR A 196 0.53 7.11 -17.12
N PHE A 197 -0.03 8.17 -17.71
CA PHE A 197 0.64 8.90 -18.80
C PHE A 197 1.54 10.01 -18.25
N ILE A 198 2.83 9.96 -18.59
CA ILE A 198 3.71 11.12 -18.43
C ILE A 198 3.42 12.10 -19.55
N THR A 199 2.67 13.18 -19.25
CA THR A 199 2.51 14.28 -20.20
C THR A 199 3.80 15.09 -20.27
N MET A 200 4.75 14.65 -21.09
CA MET A 200 5.98 15.39 -21.34
C MET A 200 5.72 16.48 -22.39
N ASN A 201 5.45 17.70 -21.94
CA ASN A 201 5.38 18.89 -22.80
C ASN A 201 6.79 19.32 -23.25
N VAL A 202 7.38 18.57 -24.18
CA VAL A 202 8.66 18.92 -24.77
C VAL A 202 8.48 19.92 -25.92
N PRO A 203 9.23 21.03 -25.95
CA PRO A 203 9.28 21.89 -27.14
C PRO A 203 9.85 21.11 -28.33
N ASN A 204 9.54 21.54 -29.55
CA ASN A 204 9.93 20.89 -30.82
C ASN A 204 11.39 20.42 -30.90
N ASN A 205 12.31 21.04 -30.16
CA ASN A 205 13.69 20.60 -30.02
C ASN A 205 14.04 20.41 -28.54
N LEU A 206 14.22 19.16 -28.12
CA LEU A 206 14.79 18.77 -26.84
C LEU A 206 16.28 18.45 -27.04
N TRP A 207 17.17 19.15 -26.34
CA TRP A 207 18.59 18.84 -26.34
C TRP A 207 18.92 18.07 -25.07
N ILE A 208 19.29 16.80 -25.22
CA ILE A 208 19.72 15.93 -24.13
C ILE A 208 21.26 15.85 -24.18
N ASP A 209 21.93 16.44 -23.20
CA ASP A 209 23.33 16.18 -22.89
C ASP A 209 23.39 15.35 -21.60
N ALA A 210 24.41 14.51 -21.46
CA ALA A 210 24.63 13.57 -20.35
C ALA A 210 24.72 14.23 -18.95
N ARG A 211 24.64 15.56 -18.88
CA ARG A 211 24.75 16.34 -17.64
C ARG A 211 23.68 17.43 -17.48
N SER A 212 22.87 17.72 -18.50
CA SER A 212 21.85 18.79 -18.41
C SER A 212 20.84 18.69 -19.56
N PRO A 213 19.63 18.17 -19.32
CA PRO A 213 18.51 18.37 -20.24
C PRO A 213 18.17 19.87 -20.30
N GLY A 214 18.09 20.44 -21.50
CA GLY A 214 17.81 21.87 -21.68
C GLY A 214 16.70 22.12 -22.69
N THR A 215 15.61 22.73 -22.25
CA THR A 215 14.57 23.27 -23.14
C THR A 215 14.94 24.71 -23.54
N ASN A 216 14.64 25.07 -24.79
CA ASN A 216 15.05 26.34 -25.36
C ASN A 216 14.14 27.50 -24.90
N GLY A 217 14.13 27.80 -23.61
CA GLY A 217 13.72 29.09 -23.07
C GLY A 217 14.94 30.01 -23.08
N LYS A 218 14.84 31.18 -23.73
CA LYS A 218 15.91 32.18 -23.80
C LYS A 218 16.62 32.32 -22.44
N ARG A 219 17.84 31.79 -22.33
CA ARG A 219 18.72 32.12 -21.20
C ARG A 219 19.06 33.59 -21.31
N CYS A 220 18.38 34.41 -20.52
CA CYS A 220 18.90 35.73 -20.20
C CYS A 220 20.16 35.51 -19.35
N CYS A 221 21.27 36.03 -19.85
CA CYS A 221 22.52 36.31 -19.14
C CYS A 221 23.34 35.09 -18.67
N PHE A 222 24.41 34.78 -19.41
CA PHE A 222 25.78 34.86 -18.87
C PHE A 222 26.73 35.11 -20.05
N ALA A 223 27.08 36.37 -20.28
CA ALA A 223 28.21 36.72 -21.10
C ALA A 223 29.48 36.50 -20.26
N SER A 224 30.19 35.40 -20.47
CA SER A 224 31.59 35.33 -20.07
C SER A 224 32.40 36.11 -21.12
N THR A 225 32.74 37.35 -20.81
CA THR A 225 33.84 38.03 -21.51
C THR A 225 35.11 37.67 -20.79
N SER A 226 35.85 36.70 -21.34
CA SER A 226 37.28 36.53 -21.05
C SER A 226 38.02 37.73 -21.63
N TYR A 227 38.77 38.45 -20.79
CA TYR A 227 39.90 39.24 -21.25
C TYR A 227 41.16 38.56 -20.72
N TYR A 228 42.13 38.41 -21.62
CA TYR A 228 43.50 37.97 -21.37
C TYR A 228 44.18 38.79 -20.27
#